data_AF-A0A6A5UKT4-F1
#
_entry.id   AF-A0A6A5UKT4-F1
#
_cell.length_a   1.000
_cell.length_b   1.000
_cell.length_c   1.000
_cell.angle_alpha   90.00
_cell.angle_beta   90.00
_cell.angle_gamma   90.00
#
_symmetry.space_group_name_H-M   'P 1'
#
loop_
_entity.id
_entity.type
_entity.pdbx_description
1 polymer ?
#
loop_
_entity_poly.entity_id
_entity_poly.type
_entity_poly.pdbx_seq_one_letter_code
_entity_poly.pdbx_strand_id
1 'polypeptide(L)'
;MTCGEEKANCSKDLNNENSNAMEHRNIANELCALNLDEGKNSSMYGLSLNSLRLMASHSRASTEDGEDAGTKEVDTRPRHERNMHSRAMRRALTEITPANSHPQNQSPLFSKLPSEVRNLIFEYAICQTPNYHCPVSGTSHTNRPGHKYKTIIDTSLLHTCRLIYYETRTIPLRSTTHHVYEAPSESFNPADWDHYLFHLSSQSGHNLHHLHTTKWRIPFTFSDHLNEHLHWRKMSWTLCASEWMPEEMGYHFDVSDKLTYVRFPDSCREVNVEFESLQKFPWQRKLLRGVAEKCRETQLTKRNGEKLEIDLDYSMEYTWEGTTWKPAGRADNHWNGDYVTATYHVIRISWREKVAERHYMHYDHLDCLRSSAIEPMSQEDIEKDVESI
;
A
#
# COMPACT_ATOMS: atom_id res chain seq x y z
N MET A 1 44.30 -72.64 16.18
CA MET A 1 44.38 -73.15 14.80
C MET A 1 43.94 -72.02 13.89
N THR A 2 44.80 -71.76 12.93
CA THR A 2 44.85 -70.67 11.97
C THR A 2 43.87 -70.84 10.80
N CYS A 3 43.81 -69.77 9.99
CA CYS A 3 43.25 -69.61 8.65
C CYS A 3 41.80 -69.11 8.61
N GLY A 4 41.45 -68.02 7.91
CA GLY A 4 42.22 -67.14 7.02
C GLY A 4 41.26 -66.31 6.15
N GLU A 5 41.67 -65.05 5.91
CA GLU A 5 41.44 -64.11 4.79
C GLU A 5 40.30 -64.38 3.78
N GLU A 6 39.49 -63.39 3.35
CA GLU A 6 39.89 -62.34 2.39
C GLU A 6 38.99 -61.08 2.38
N LYS A 7 39.58 -60.01 1.85
CA LYS A 7 39.16 -58.60 1.75
C LYS A 7 38.23 -58.31 0.56
N ALA A 8 37.44 -57.23 0.64
CA ALA A 8 37.27 -56.29 -0.48
C ALA A 8 36.82 -54.88 -0.01
N ASN A 9 37.53 -53.87 -0.52
CA ASN A 9 37.39 -52.43 -0.31
C ASN A 9 36.11 -51.84 -0.92
N CYS A 10 35.50 -50.85 -0.25
CA CYS A 10 35.02 -49.63 -0.91
C CYS A 10 34.94 -48.48 0.11
N SER A 11 35.93 -47.59 0.07
CA SER A 11 35.99 -46.31 0.80
C SER A 11 36.55 -45.28 -0.18
N LYS A 12 35.91 -44.11 -0.25
CA LYS A 12 36.02 -42.95 -1.17
C LYS A 12 34.63 -42.76 -1.82
N ASP A 13 33.87 -41.68 -1.68
CA ASP A 13 34.19 -40.26 -1.53
C ASP A 13 32.99 -39.54 -0.89
N LEU A 14 33.17 -38.79 0.21
CA LEU A 14 32.24 -37.75 0.66
C LEU A 14 33.02 -36.77 1.55
N ASN A 15 33.86 -35.96 0.93
CA ASN A 15 34.54 -34.81 1.56
C ASN A 15 34.84 -33.79 0.46
N ASN A 16 33.82 -33.10 -0.07
CA ASN A 16 34.02 -31.82 -0.74
C ASN A 16 32.71 -31.05 -0.98
N GLU A 17 32.06 -30.51 0.06
CA GLU A 17 30.89 -29.65 -0.17
C GLU A 17 30.68 -28.57 0.92
N ASN A 18 31.75 -28.10 1.57
CA ASN A 18 31.65 -27.10 2.64
C ASN A 18 32.58 -25.88 2.49
N SER A 19 33.04 -25.55 1.27
CA SER A 19 33.90 -24.38 1.05
C SER A 19 33.30 -23.28 0.14
N ASN A 20 32.14 -23.49 -0.50
CA ASN A 20 31.60 -22.51 -1.48
C ASN A 20 30.48 -21.60 -0.95
N ALA A 21 30.06 -21.74 0.31
CA ALA A 21 28.98 -20.92 0.88
C ALA A 21 29.46 -19.63 1.58
N MET A 22 30.78 -19.47 1.78
CA MET A 22 31.34 -18.32 2.51
C MET A 22 31.90 -17.22 1.58
N GLU A 23 32.20 -17.53 0.31
CA GLU A 23 32.73 -16.54 -0.65
C GLU A 23 31.67 -15.66 -1.32
N HIS A 24 30.40 -16.09 -1.37
CA HIS A 24 29.32 -15.31 -1.98
C HIS A 24 28.75 -14.19 -1.09
N ARG A 25 29.14 -14.11 0.19
CA ARG A 25 28.71 -13.05 1.11
C ARG A 25 29.67 -11.85 1.21
N ASN A 26 30.92 -11.98 0.78
CA ASN A 26 31.89 -10.87 0.82
C ASN A 26 31.94 -10.02 -0.46
N ILE A 27 31.48 -10.53 -1.60
CA ILE A 27 31.48 -9.75 -2.87
C ILE A 27 30.32 -8.73 -2.92
N ALA A 28 29.24 -8.94 -2.17
CA ALA A 28 28.09 -8.03 -2.14
C ALA A 28 28.33 -6.74 -1.33
N ASN A 29 29.29 -6.74 -0.39
CA ASN A 29 29.56 -5.59 0.48
C ASN A 29 30.70 -4.68 -0.01
N GLU A 30 31.55 -5.14 -0.93
CA GLU A 30 32.62 -4.31 -1.52
C GLU A 30 32.20 -3.53 -2.79
N LEU A 31 31.04 -3.83 -3.39
CA LEU A 31 30.55 -3.13 -4.58
C LEU A 31 29.67 -1.89 -4.30
N CYS A 32 29.40 -1.57 -3.03
CA CYS A 32 28.66 -0.35 -2.66
C CYS A 32 29.52 0.90 -2.41
N ALA A 33 30.84 0.84 -2.60
CA ALA A 33 31.74 1.94 -2.24
C ALA A 33 32.40 2.69 -3.41
N LEU A 34 32.13 2.34 -4.67
CA LEU A 34 32.75 3.02 -5.83
C LEU A 34 31.76 3.15 -6.98
N ASN A 35 31.08 4.29 -7.08
CA ASN A 35 30.77 5.00 -8.33
C ASN A 35 29.96 6.27 -8.02
N LEU A 36 30.67 7.32 -7.61
CA LEU A 36 30.33 8.70 -7.93
C LEU A 36 31.04 9.02 -9.23
N ASP A 37 30.33 9.05 -10.36
CA ASP A 37 30.24 10.22 -11.25
C ASP A 37 29.57 9.92 -12.60
N GLU A 38 28.89 10.95 -13.11
CA GLU A 38 28.50 11.23 -14.50
C GLU A 38 27.45 10.37 -15.23
N GLY A 39 26.22 10.90 -15.24
CA GLY A 39 25.52 11.26 -16.47
C GLY A 39 24.81 10.15 -17.27
N LYS A 40 23.47 10.20 -17.33
CA LYS A 40 22.68 10.14 -18.58
C LYS A 40 21.16 10.23 -18.36
N ASN A 41 20.59 11.22 -19.05
CA ASN A 41 19.32 11.23 -19.79
C ASN A 41 18.00 10.83 -19.11
N SER A 42 17.24 11.89 -18.80
CA SER A 42 15.80 11.94 -18.67
C SER A 42 15.06 11.23 -19.82
N SER A 43 14.30 10.18 -19.48
CA SER A 43 13.28 9.56 -20.33
C SER A 43 11.93 9.71 -19.62
N MET A 44 11.14 10.69 -20.07
CA MET A 44 9.90 11.14 -19.43
C MET A 44 8.69 10.30 -19.89
N TYR A 45 8.16 9.46 -18.99
CA TYR A 45 7.14 8.44 -19.27
C TYR A 45 5.70 8.99 -19.34
N GLY A 46 4.82 8.20 -19.97
CA GLY A 46 3.41 8.48 -20.07
C GLY A 46 2.58 7.21 -20.14
N LEU A 47 1.68 7.02 -19.18
CA LEU A 47 0.64 5.99 -19.17
C LEU A 47 -0.53 6.53 -18.31
N SER A 48 -1.74 6.67 -18.86
CA SER A 48 -2.93 6.98 -18.01
C SER A 48 -4.24 6.32 -18.42
N LEU A 49 -4.29 5.56 -19.53
CA LEU A 49 -5.40 4.62 -19.79
C LEU A 49 -5.07 3.21 -19.28
N ASN A 50 -3.79 2.81 -19.37
CA ASN A 50 -3.32 1.60 -18.71
C ASN A 50 -3.37 1.71 -17.19
N SER A 51 -3.25 2.89 -16.58
CA SER A 51 -3.31 3.03 -15.11
C SER A 51 -4.70 2.73 -14.54
N LEU A 52 -5.79 3.15 -15.21
CA LEU A 52 -7.16 2.73 -14.87
C LEU A 52 -7.40 1.25 -15.16
N ARG A 53 -6.80 0.73 -16.24
CA ARG A 53 -6.86 -0.71 -16.59
C ARG A 53 -6.03 -1.57 -15.63
N LEU A 54 -4.95 -1.06 -15.06
CA LEU A 54 -4.12 -1.67 -14.02
C LEU A 54 -4.87 -1.68 -12.69
N MET A 55 -5.60 -0.61 -12.36
CA MET A 55 -6.53 -0.62 -11.22
C MET A 55 -7.60 -1.70 -11.38
N ALA A 56 -8.13 -1.90 -12.59
CA ALA A 56 -9.12 -2.96 -12.87
C ALA A 56 -8.52 -4.38 -13.01
N SER A 57 -7.24 -4.53 -13.39
CA SER A 57 -6.63 -5.85 -13.63
C SER A 57 -6.24 -6.61 -12.36
N HIS A 58 -6.49 -6.06 -11.17
CA HIS A 58 -6.31 -6.75 -9.89
C HIS A 58 -7.44 -7.75 -9.56
N SER A 59 -8.42 -7.91 -10.46
CA SER A 59 -9.61 -8.78 -10.28
C SER A 59 -9.73 -9.95 -11.28
N ARG A 60 -8.65 -10.37 -11.97
CA ARG A 60 -8.69 -11.64 -12.71
C ARG A 60 -8.40 -12.81 -11.78
N ALA A 61 -9.42 -13.21 -11.03
CA ALA A 61 -9.53 -14.59 -10.59
C ALA A 61 -9.69 -15.46 -11.85
N SER A 62 -8.89 -16.52 -11.92
CA SER A 62 -8.93 -17.54 -12.95
C SER A 62 -10.27 -18.29 -12.92
N THR A 63 -11.25 -17.78 -13.66
CA THR A 63 -12.36 -18.60 -14.15
C THR A 63 -11.90 -19.29 -15.43
N GLU A 64 -11.72 -20.60 -15.34
CA GLU A 64 -11.59 -21.53 -16.48
C GLU A 64 -12.92 -21.62 -17.21
N ASP A 65 -13.33 -20.56 -17.92
CA ASP A 65 -14.42 -20.64 -18.88
C ASP A 65 -13.85 -20.28 -20.26
N GLY A 66 -13.81 -21.30 -21.12
CA GLY A 66 -13.28 -21.26 -22.48
C GLY A 66 -14.16 -20.46 -23.44
N GLU A 67 -14.30 -19.17 -23.20
CA GLU A 67 -14.82 -18.22 -24.18
C GLU A 67 -13.67 -17.57 -24.96
N ASP A 68 -13.79 -17.68 -26.28
CA ASP A 68 -12.98 -17.13 -27.36
C ASP A 68 -12.20 -15.87 -26.95
N ALA A 69 -10.99 -16.08 -26.43
CA ALA A 69 -10.07 -15.02 -26.10
C ALA A 69 -9.49 -14.47 -27.41
N GLY A 70 -10.30 -13.66 -28.09
CA GLY A 70 -9.92 -12.97 -29.31
C GLY A 70 -8.51 -12.43 -29.16
N THR A 71 -7.62 -12.91 -30.02
CA THR A 71 -6.21 -12.57 -30.05
C THR A 71 -6.10 -11.05 -30.08
N LYS A 72 -5.82 -10.44 -28.93
CA LYS A 72 -5.63 -8.99 -28.84
C LYS A 72 -4.45 -8.66 -29.73
N GLU A 73 -4.74 -7.97 -30.83
CA GLU A 73 -3.76 -7.49 -31.77
C GLU A 73 -2.71 -6.69 -30.98
N VAL A 74 -1.48 -7.19 -30.98
CA VAL A 74 -0.38 -6.57 -30.25
C VAL A 74 -0.04 -5.28 -30.97
N ASP A 75 -0.07 -4.15 -30.26
CA ASP A 75 0.29 -2.85 -30.82
C ASP A 75 1.78 -2.81 -31.19
N THR A 76 2.06 -3.05 -32.48
CA THR A 76 3.42 -3.12 -33.05
C THR A 76 4.06 -1.75 -33.27
N ARG A 77 3.34 -0.63 -33.04
CA ARG A 77 3.87 0.72 -33.24
C ARG A 77 5.12 0.96 -32.37
N PRO A 78 6.14 1.71 -32.82
CA PRO A 78 7.27 2.10 -31.99
C PRO A 78 6.84 2.76 -30.67
N ARG A 79 7.65 2.57 -29.60
CA ARG A 79 7.36 3.10 -28.25
C ARG A 79 7.01 4.59 -28.24
N HIS A 80 7.74 5.39 -29.02
CA HIS A 80 7.52 6.84 -29.08
C HIS A 80 6.16 7.21 -29.70
N GLU A 81 5.71 6.49 -30.73
CA GLU A 81 4.39 6.69 -31.35
C GLU A 81 3.26 6.28 -30.41
N ARG A 82 3.39 5.14 -29.72
CA ARG A 82 2.43 4.72 -28.68
C ARG A 82 2.29 5.77 -27.59
N ASN A 83 3.42 6.38 -27.19
CA ASN A 83 3.44 7.46 -26.21
C ASN A 83 2.77 8.73 -26.75
N MET A 84 3.04 9.15 -28.00
CA MET A 84 2.39 10.29 -28.63
C MET A 84 0.88 10.09 -28.76
N HIS A 85 0.45 8.93 -29.25
CA HIS A 85 -0.95 8.57 -29.38
C HIS A 85 -1.67 8.57 -28.01
N SER A 86 -1.05 7.98 -26.98
CA SER A 86 -1.59 8.00 -25.62
C SER A 86 -1.67 9.41 -25.03
N ARG A 87 -0.74 10.32 -25.37
CA ARG A 87 -0.80 11.75 -24.99
C ARG A 87 -1.94 12.46 -25.71
N ALA A 88 -2.11 12.23 -27.01
CA ALA A 88 -3.20 12.80 -27.79
C ALA A 88 -4.58 12.37 -27.25
N MET A 89 -4.75 11.08 -26.94
CA MET A 89 -5.98 10.56 -26.34
C MET A 89 -6.27 11.21 -24.98
N ARG A 90 -5.26 11.39 -24.12
CA ARG A 90 -5.43 12.07 -22.82
C ARG A 90 -5.86 13.52 -22.98
N ARG A 91 -5.29 14.25 -23.95
CA ARG A 91 -5.71 15.63 -24.26
C ARG A 91 -7.16 15.65 -24.73
N ALA A 92 -7.53 14.78 -25.67
CA ALA A 92 -8.90 14.68 -26.17
C ALA A 92 -9.92 14.35 -25.06
N LEU A 93 -9.56 13.49 -24.09
CA LEU A 93 -10.41 13.21 -22.93
C LEU A 93 -10.51 14.40 -21.98
N THR A 94 -9.45 15.21 -21.86
CA THR A 94 -9.44 16.42 -21.03
C THR A 94 -10.34 17.51 -21.62
N GLU A 95 -10.41 17.58 -22.95
CA GLU A 95 -11.24 18.52 -23.70
C GLU A 95 -12.74 18.21 -23.66
N ILE A 96 -13.16 17.05 -23.16
CA ILE A 96 -14.58 16.73 -23.00
C ILE A 96 -15.21 17.74 -22.03
N THR A 97 -16.27 18.40 -22.49
CA THR A 97 -17.07 19.36 -21.72
C THR A 97 -18.56 19.15 -22.02
N PRO A 98 -19.47 19.68 -21.20
CA PRO A 98 -20.90 19.63 -21.52
C PRO A 98 -21.24 20.28 -22.86
N ALA A 99 -20.53 21.35 -23.24
CA ALA A 99 -20.77 22.11 -24.46
C ALA A 99 -20.42 21.35 -25.75
N ASN A 100 -19.44 20.43 -25.71
CA ASN A 100 -19.04 19.61 -26.86
C ASN A 100 -19.54 18.15 -26.78
N SER A 101 -20.51 17.91 -25.90
CA SER A 101 -21.11 16.60 -25.66
C SER A 101 -22.58 16.60 -26.06
N HIS A 102 -23.08 15.47 -26.54
CA HIS A 102 -24.52 15.30 -26.76
C HIS A 102 -25.25 15.39 -25.41
N PRO A 103 -26.34 16.19 -25.28
CA PRO A 103 -26.99 16.48 -23.99
C PRO A 103 -27.67 15.28 -23.33
N GLN A 104 -27.90 14.19 -24.07
CA GLN A 104 -28.52 12.96 -23.59
C GLN A 104 -29.94 13.13 -23.03
N ASN A 105 -30.73 14.09 -23.53
CA ASN A 105 -32.10 14.37 -23.06
C ASN A 105 -33.08 13.18 -23.19
N GLN A 106 -32.76 12.18 -24.01
CA GLN A 106 -33.52 10.94 -24.12
C GLN A 106 -33.34 10.01 -22.91
N SER A 107 -32.30 10.21 -22.09
CA SER A 107 -32.05 9.45 -20.87
C SER A 107 -32.71 10.16 -19.68
N PRO A 108 -33.56 9.47 -18.88
CA PRO A 108 -34.11 10.02 -17.64
C PRO A 108 -33.03 10.51 -16.66
N LEU A 109 -31.83 9.91 -16.72
CA LEU A 109 -30.68 10.31 -15.92
C LEU A 109 -30.34 11.79 -16.16
N PHE A 110 -30.34 12.25 -17.40
CA PHE A 110 -29.98 13.64 -17.75
C PHE A 110 -31.19 14.56 -17.91
N SER A 111 -32.37 14.04 -18.28
CA SER A 111 -33.56 14.87 -18.48
C SER A 111 -34.41 15.11 -17.24
N LYS A 112 -34.30 14.26 -16.20
CA LYS A 112 -35.11 14.38 -14.98
C LYS A 112 -34.30 14.66 -13.73
N LEU A 113 -33.07 14.16 -13.64
CA LEU A 113 -32.28 14.28 -12.42
C LEU A 113 -31.33 15.49 -12.49
N PRO A 114 -31.25 16.31 -11.43
CA PRO A 114 -30.24 17.36 -11.33
C PRO A 114 -28.85 16.76 -11.14
N SER A 115 -27.82 17.55 -11.42
CA SER A 115 -26.40 17.15 -11.37
C SER A 115 -25.98 16.57 -10.01
N GLU A 116 -26.51 17.10 -8.93
CA GLU A 116 -26.23 16.72 -7.55
C GLU A 116 -26.65 15.28 -7.30
N VAL A 117 -27.85 14.91 -7.74
CA VAL A 117 -28.38 13.54 -7.62
C VAL A 117 -27.62 12.59 -8.54
N ARG A 118 -27.26 13.03 -9.75
CA ARG A 118 -26.43 12.22 -10.65
C ARG A 118 -25.06 11.93 -10.05
N ASN A 119 -24.40 12.94 -9.48
CA ASN A 119 -23.11 12.78 -8.82
C ASN A 119 -23.17 11.75 -7.69
N LEU A 120 -24.22 11.79 -6.87
CA LEU A 120 -24.44 10.77 -5.83
C LEU A 120 -24.58 9.36 -6.43
N ILE A 121 -25.40 9.20 -7.47
CA ILE A 121 -25.57 7.91 -8.16
C ILE A 121 -24.22 7.41 -8.68
N PHE A 122 -23.44 8.29 -9.32
CA PHE A 122 -22.15 7.95 -9.87
C PHE A 122 -21.10 7.62 -8.81
N GLU A 123 -21.13 8.30 -7.67
CA GLU A 123 -20.29 7.97 -6.53
C GLU A 123 -20.57 6.56 -6.05
N TYR A 124 -21.84 6.19 -5.84
CA TYR A 124 -22.20 4.82 -5.46
C TYR A 124 -21.86 3.78 -6.53
N ALA A 125 -21.92 4.14 -7.81
CA ALA A 125 -21.68 3.20 -8.91
C ALA A 125 -20.20 2.95 -9.20
N ILE A 126 -19.34 3.96 -9.00
CA ILE A 126 -17.93 3.94 -9.45
C ILE A 126 -16.95 4.10 -8.26
N CYS A 127 -17.41 4.17 -7.01
CA CYS A 127 -16.48 4.17 -5.89
C CYS A 127 -15.75 2.83 -5.76
N GLN A 128 -14.58 2.86 -5.11
CA GLN A 128 -13.90 1.65 -4.69
C GLN A 128 -14.78 0.90 -3.68
N THR A 129 -15.09 -0.36 -3.96
CA THR A 129 -15.87 -1.21 -3.05
C THR A 129 -15.14 -2.53 -2.76
N PRO A 130 -15.40 -3.15 -1.59
CA PRO A 130 -14.94 -4.52 -1.33
C PRO A 130 -15.52 -5.51 -2.34
N ASN A 131 -14.69 -6.39 -2.88
CA ASN A 131 -15.13 -7.52 -3.69
C ASN A 131 -15.31 -8.75 -2.80
N TYR A 132 -16.55 -8.98 -2.37
CA TYR A 132 -16.90 -10.10 -1.48
C TYR A 132 -16.63 -11.49 -2.09
N HIS A 133 -16.44 -11.59 -3.40
CA HIS A 133 -16.06 -12.83 -4.08
C HIS A 133 -14.54 -13.08 -4.08
N CYS A 134 -13.74 -12.10 -3.67
CA CYS A 134 -12.28 -12.19 -3.61
C CYS A 134 -11.79 -11.86 -2.19
N PRO A 135 -12.09 -12.73 -1.19
CA PRO A 135 -11.53 -12.57 0.14
C PRO A 135 -10.01 -12.62 0.10
N VAL A 136 -9.38 -11.82 0.95
CA VAL A 136 -7.95 -11.90 1.21
C VAL A 136 -7.69 -13.13 2.06
N SER A 137 -6.60 -13.88 1.77
CA SER A 137 -6.24 -15.04 2.57
C SER A 137 -6.03 -14.67 4.03
N GLY A 138 -6.51 -15.50 4.95
CA GLY A 138 -6.30 -15.34 6.39
C GLY A 138 -4.82 -15.16 6.79
N THR A 139 -3.94 -15.76 5.99
CA THR A 139 -2.47 -15.79 6.14
C THR A 139 -1.72 -14.73 5.35
N SER A 140 -2.41 -13.90 4.55
CA SER A 140 -1.78 -12.80 3.82
C SER A 140 -1.48 -11.64 4.76
N HIS A 141 -0.35 -10.96 4.56
CA HIS A 141 0.00 -9.77 5.33
C HIS A 141 -0.88 -8.55 4.98
N THR A 142 -1.60 -8.61 3.85
CA THR A 142 -2.66 -7.66 3.49
C THR A 142 -3.97 -7.89 4.25
N ASN A 143 -4.17 -9.04 4.91
CA ASN A 143 -5.37 -9.30 5.70
C ASN A 143 -5.33 -8.56 7.03
N ARG A 144 -6.09 -7.47 7.11
CA ARG A 144 -6.14 -6.57 8.27
C ARG A 144 -7.59 -6.16 8.57
N PRO A 145 -7.89 -5.57 9.73
CA PRO A 145 -9.17 -4.94 9.98
C PRO A 145 -9.51 -3.95 8.84
N GLY A 146 -10.73 -4.01 8.34
CA GLY A 146 -11.16 -3.24 7.16
C GLY A 146 -10.70 -3.80 5.80
N HIS A 147 -9.70 -4.68 5.73
CA HIS A 147 -9.04 -5.14 4.49
C HIS A 147 -9.23 -6.64 4.22
N LYS A 148 -10.40 -7.19 4.57
CA LYS A 148 -10.71 -8.63 4.42
C LYS A 148 -10.98 -9.07 2.98
N TYR A 149 -11.17 -8.13 2.07
CA TYR A 149 -11.52 -8.37 0.68
C TYR A 149 -10.68 -7.48 -0.23
N LYS A 150 -10.31 -8.00 -1.40
CA LYS A 150 -9.73 -7.15 -2.44
C LYS A 150 -10.74 -6.09 -2.84
N THR A 151 -10.27 -4.91 -3.22
CA THR A 151 -11.17 -3.86 -3.72
C THR A 151 -11.31 -3.88 -5.23
N ILE A 152 -12.47 -3.47 -5.72
CA ILE A 152 -12.76 -3.28 -7.14
C ILE A 152 -13.33 -1.89 -7.41
N ILE A 153 -13.19 -1.45 -8.65
CA ILE A 153 -13.82 -0.24 -9.18
C ILE A 153 -14.43 -0.63 -10.52
N ASP A 154 -15.75 -0.52 -10.66
CA ASP A 154 -16.39 -0.71 -11.95
C ASP A 154 -16.25 0.56 -12.80
N THR A 155 -15.50 0.45 -13.89
CA THR A 155 -15.24 1.55 -14.82
C THR A 155 -16.10 1.48 -16.08
N SER A 156 -16.99 0.49 -16.21
CA SER A 156 -17.84 0.30 -17.39
C SER A 156 -18.68 1.54 -17.70
N LEU A 157 -19.16 2.22 -16.65
CA LEU A 157 -19.95 3.45 -16.77
C LEU A 157 -19.16 4.60 -17.42
N LEU A 158 -17.84 4.67 -17.23
CA LEU A 158 -16.98 5.68 -17.87
C LEU A 158 -16.95 5.56 -19.40
N HIS A 159 -17.30 4.38 -19.93
CA HIS A 159 -17.32 4.10 -21.38
C HIS A 159 -18.68 4.36 -22.03
N THR A 160 -19.72 4.74 -21.27
CA THR A 160 -21.08 4.89 -21.81
C THR A 160 -21.25 6.13 -22.67
N CYS A 161 -20.91 7.33 -22.17
CA CYS A 161 -20.99 8.56 -22.95
C CYS A 161 -20.08 9.66 -22.40
N ARG A 162 -19.85 10.71 -23.21
CA ARG A 162 -18.98 11.84 -22.85
C ARG A 162 -19.45 12.61 -21.61
N LEU A 163 -20.76 12.81 -21.42
CA LEU A 163 -21.28 13.50 -20.23
C LEU A 163 -21.04 12.70 -18.96
N ILE A 164 -21.29 11.38 -18.99
CA ILE A 164 -20.97 10.50 -17.86
C ILE A 164 -19.48 10.56 -17.57
N TYR A 165 -18.63 10.40 -18.59
CA TYR A 165 -17.18 10.49 -18.41
C TYR A 165 -16.76 11.84 -17.78
N TYR A 166 -17.33 12.96 -18.23
CA TYR A 166 -17.05 14.28 -17.68
C TYR A 166 -17.40 14.40 -16.20
N GLU A 167 -18.60 13.97 -15.79
CA GLU A 167 -19.09 14.09 -14.42
C GLU A 167 -18.37 13.11 -13.47
N THR A 168 -17.89 11.97 -13.97
CA THR A 168 -17.51 10.84 -13.10
C THR A 168 -16.04 10.43 -13.12
N ARG A 169 -15.26 10.82 -14.13
CA ARG A 169 -13.87 10.33 -14.32
C ARG A 169 -12.94 10.53 -13.13
N THR A 170 -13.24 11.47 -12.23
CA THR A 170 -12.43 11.74 -11.04
C THR A 170 -12.78 10.86 -9.85
N ILE A 171 -13.98 10.25 -9.84
CA ILE A 171 -14.50 9.45 -8.72
C ILE A 171 -13.60 8.24 -8.43
N PRO A 172 -13.13 7.44 -9.41
CA PRO A 172 -12.22 6.32 -9.14
C PRO A 172 -11.02 6.75 -8.28
N LEU A 173 -10.27 7.75 -8.72
CA LEU A 173 -9.07 8.23 -8.02
C LEU A 173 -9.40 8.84 -6.66
N ARG A 174 -10.54 9.54 -6.55
CA ARG A 174 -10.98 10.18 -5.30
C ARG A 174 -11.51 9.21 -4.26
N SER A 175 -12.01 8.06 -4.69
CA SER A 175 -12.60 7.04 -3.83
C SER A 175 -11.65 5.91 -3.49
N THR A 176 -10.47 5.89 -4.10
CA THR A 176 -9.51 4.80 -3.92
C THR A 176 -8.59 5.09 -2.73
N THR A 177 -8.49 4.12 -1.84
CA THR A 177 -7.30 3.94 -1.01
C THR A 177 -6.26 3.18 -1.82
N HIS A 178 -5.12 3.84 -2.03
CA HIS A 178 -4.01 3.34 -2.80
C HIS A 178 -3.04 2.63 -1.87
N HIS A 179 -3.08 1.30 -1.87
CA HIS A 179 -2.19 0.48 -1.03
C HIS A 179 -0.81 0.31 -1.65
N VAL A 180 0.21 0.48 -0.82
CA VAL A 180 1.60 0.14 -1.13
C VAL A 180 2.10 -0.77 -0.02
N TYR A 181 2.43 -2.01 -0.37
CA TYR A 181 3.04 -2.97 0.55
C TYR A 181 4.52 -3.06 0.25
N GLU A 182 5.38 -3.00 1.27
CA GLU A 182 6.83 -3.20 1.13
C GLU A 182 7.22 -4.69 1.17
N ALA A 183 6.31 -5.58 1.59
CA ALA A 183 6.57 -7.00 1.70
C ALA A 183 6.88 -7.63 0.31
N PRO A 184 8.07 -8.23 0.10
CA PRO A 184 8.49 -8.76 -1.20
C PRO A 184 7.56 -9.81 -1.81
N SER A 185 6.83 -10.55 -0.97
CA SER A 185 5.91 -11.62 -1.39
C SER A 185 4.56 -11.10 -1.90
N GLU A 186 4.19 -9.87 -1.54
CA GLU A 186 2.87 -9.29 -1.85
C GLU A 186 2.98 -8.01 -2.71
N SER A 187 4.16 -7.39 -2.72
CA SER A 187 4.51 -6.32 -3.65
C SER A 187 4.99 -6.93 -4.97
N PHE A 188 4.20 -6.78 -6.03
CA PHE A 188 4.57 -7.21 -7.38
C PHE A 188 5.61 -6.25 -8.01
N ASN A 189 6.71 -5.95 -7.32
CA ASN A 189 8.00 -5.47 -7.87
C ASN A 189 8.99 -5.06 -6.77
N PRO A 190 9.84 -5.96 -6.27
CA PRO A 190 11.01 -5.58 -5.47
C PRO A 190 12.18 -5.04 -6.33
N ALA A 191 12.15 -5.16 -7.67
CA ALA A 191 13.25 -4.76 -8.56
C ALA A 191 12.93 -3.58 -9.52
N ASP A 192 11.68 -3.44 -9.97
CA ASP A 192 11.26 -2.36 -10.88
C ASP A 192 10.25 -1.43 -10.16
N TRP A 193 10.77 -0.41 -9.49
CA TRP A 193 10.04 0.61 -8.71
C TRP A 193 9.12 1.53 -9.57
N ASP A 194 8.64 1.04 -10.71
CA ASP A 194 7.83 1.77 -11.69
C ASP A 194 6.34 1.75 -11.31
N HIS A 195 6.03 2.18 -10.08
CA HIS A 195 4.66 2.22 -9.57
C HIS A 195 3.79 3.21 -10.38
N TYR A 196 2.55 2.84 -10.71
CA TYR A 196 1.68 3.68 -11.57
C TYR A 196 1.45 5.09 -11.02
N LEU A 197 1.57 5.29 -9.70
CA LEU A 197 1.47 6.59 -9.06
C LEU A 197 2.50 7.58 -9.64
N PHE A 198 3.71 7.13 -9.97
CA PHE A 198 4.75 7.97 -10.57
C PHE A 198 4.43 8.39 -12.00
N HIS A 199 3.45 7.75 -12.64
CA HIS A 199 3.02 8.05 -14.01
C HIS A 199 1.75 8.88 -14.09
N LEU A 200 1.17 9.25 -12.94
CA LEU A 200 -0.02 10.08 -12.92
C LEU A 200 0.31 11.50 -13.39
N SER A 201 -0.59 12.07 -14.19
CA SER A 201 -0.51 13.49 -14.50
C SER A 201 -0.81 14.31 -13.25
N SER A 202 -0.29 15.54 -13.15
CA SER A 202 -0.65 16.45 -12.04
C SER A 202 -2.17 16.60 -11.91
N GLN A 203 -2.91 16.71 -13.02
CA GLN A 203 -4.37 16.81 -12.96
C GLN A 203 -5.05 15.56 -12.40
N SER A 204 -4.52 14.37 -12.68
CA SER A 204 -4.98 13.13 -12.05
C SER A 204 -4.59 13.09 -10.57
N GLY A 205 -3.38 13.52 -10.24
CA GLY A 205 -2.86 13.55 -8.88
C GLY A 205 -3.63 14.47 -7.92
N HIS A 206 -4.26 15.54 -8.42
CA HIS A 206 -5.20 16.40 -7.67
C HIS A 206 -6.44 15.65 -7.15
N ASN A 207 -6.73 14.50 -7.73
CA ASN A 207 -7.88 13.69 -7.39
C ASN A 207 -7.55 12.55 -6.42
N LEU A 208 -6.28 12.40 -6.00
CA LEU A 208 -5.89 11.36 -5.08
C LEU A 208 -6.43 11.64 -3.67
N HIS A 209 -6.96 10.61 -3.03
CA HIS A 209 -7.53 10.73 -1.69
C HIS A 209 -6.61 10.14 -0.64
N HIS A 210 -6.50 8.81 -0.58
CA HIS A 210 -5.84 8.11 0.51
C HIS A 210 -4.68 7.25 -0.02
N LEU A 211 -3.48 7.49 0.49
CA LEU A 211 -2.35 6.57 0.36
C LEU A 211 -2.22 5.78 1.65
N HIS A 212 -2.18 4.44 1.57
CA HIS A 212 -1.88 3.59 2.70
C HIS A 212 -0.63 2.77 2.41
N THR A 213 0.45 3.02 3.14
CA THR A 213 1.70 2.27 3.00
C THR A 213 1.93 1.38 4.20
N THR A 214 2.13 0.09 3.97
CA THR A 214 2.54 -0.85 5.02
C THR A 214 4.03 -1.15 4.88
N LYS A 215 4.78 -0.88 5.95
CA LYS A 215 6.24 -1.04 5.99
C LYS A 215 6.64 -2.12 6.99
N TRP A 216 7.62 -2.93 6.56
CA TRP A 216 8.24 -3.99 7.37
C TRP A 216 9.73 -3.78 7.52
N ARG A 217 10.36 -2.91 6.72
CA ARG A 217 11.80 -2.73 6.74
C ARG A 217 12.18 -1.35 7.25
N ILE A 218 13.33 -1.30 7.89
CA ILE A 218 14.04 -0.06 8.25
C ILE A 218 15.18 0.19 7.26
N PRO A 219 15.57 1.45 7.00
CA PRO A 219 15.02 2.70 7.56
C PRO A 219 13.71 3.16 6.90
N PHE A 220 12.89 3.95 7.63
CA PHE A 220 11.64 4.48 7.08
C PHE A 220 11.86 5.71 6.21
N THR A 221 11.38 5.60 4.97
CA THR A 221 11.14 6.71 4.07
C THR A 221 9.65 7.04 4.00
N PHE A 222 9.28 8.25 4.39
CA PHE A 222 7.90 8.75 4.32
C PHE A 222 7.66 9.60 3.06
N SER A 223 8.72 9.89 2.29
CA SER A 223 8.70 10.79 1.14
C SER A 223 8.50 10.11 -0.21
N ASP A 224 8.55 8.77 -0.30
CA ASP A 224 8.57 8.03 -1.57
C ASP A 224 7.41 8.38 -2.51
N HIS A 225 6.24 8.66 -1.94
CA HIS A 225 5.02 8.97 -2.68
C HIS A 225 4.58 10.43 -2.53
N LEU A 226 5.51 11.32 -2.17
CA LEU A 226 5.28 12.75 -1.98
C LEU A 226 5.83 13.60 -3.12
N ASN A 227 5.79 13.08 -4.35
CA ASN A 227 6.14 13.86 -5.53
C ASN A 227 5.22 15.08 -5.69
N GLU A 228 5.70 16.15 -6.34
CA GLU A 228 4.97 17.42 -6.45
C GLU A 228 3.58 17.27 -7.07
N HIS A 229 3.46 16.37 -8.06
CA HIS A 229 2.23 16.11 -8.80
C HIS A 229 1.22 15.23 -8.05
N LEU A 230 1.55 14.68 -6.89
CA LEU A 230 0.68 13.83 -6.08
C LEU A 230 0.12 14.64 -4.90
N HIS A 231 -1.19 14.91 -4.95
CA HIS A 231 -1.87 15.78 -4.00
C HIS A 231 -2.76 14.96 -3.08
N TRP A 232 -2.13 14.15 -2.22
CA TRP A 232 -2.82 13.34 -1.23
C TRP A 232 -3.63 14.19 -0.25
N ARG A 233 -4.81 13.68 0.15
CA ARG A 233 -5.65 14.28 1.20
C ARG A 233 -5.51 13.55 2.53
N LYS A 234 -5.27 12.24 2.47
CA LYS A 234 -5.05 11.36 3.60
C LYS A 234 -3.83 10.48 3.32
N MET A 235 -3.00 10.30 4.32
CA MET A 235 -1.86 9.38 4.26
C MET A 235 -1.80 8.55 5.52
N SER A 236 -1.62 7.24 5.37
CA SER A 236 -1.52 6.31 6.48
C SER A 236 -0.30 5.43 6.31
N TRP A 237 0.47 5.28 7.37
CA TRP A 237 1.58 4.32 7.44
C TRP A 237 1.32 3.32 8.54
N THR A 238 1.36 2.03 8.21
CA THR A 238 1.36 0.97 9.21
C THR A 238 2.75 0.35 9.27
N LEU A 239 3.41 0.50 10.41
CA LEU A 239 4.77 0.04 10.67
C LEU A 239 4.69 -1.28 11.44
N CYS A 240 5.02 -2.38 10.79
CA CYS A 240 4.83 -3.74 11.30
C CYS A 240 6.07 -4.20 12.09
N ALA A 241 6.11 -3.84 13.37
CA ALA A 241 7.22 -4.13 14.27
C ALA A 241 7.30 -5.59 14.72
N SER A 242 6.24 -6.38 14.48
CA SER A 242 6.17 -7.80 14.85
C SER A 242 7.27 -8.65 14.23
N GLU A 243 7.85 -8.21 13.11
CA GLU A 243 8.93 -8.91 12.40
C GLU A 243 10.34 -8.38 12.74
N TRP A 244 10.44 -7.31 13.53
CA TRP A 244 11.74 -6.69 13.82
C TRP A 244 12.46 -7.37 14.98
N MET A 245 13.77 -7.51 14.80
CA MET A 245 14.67 -8.01 15.83
C MET A 245 15.01 -6.90 16.84
N PRO A 246 15.32 -7.23 18.12
CA PRO A 246 15.74 -6.23 19.11
C PRO A 246 16.87 -5.31 18.66
N GLU A 247 17.81 -5.84 17.87
CA GLU A 247 18.95 -5.11 17.34
C GLU A 247 18.54 -4.04 16.32
N GLU A 248 17.48 -4.31 15.54
CA GLU A 248 16.93 -3.39 14.52
C GLU A 248 16.17 -2.22 15.17
N MET A 249 15.52 -2.48 16.31
CA MET A 249 14.70 -1.52 17.06
C MET A 249 15.50 -0.47 17.84
N GLY A 250 16.80 -0.72 18.11
CA GLY A 250 17.60 0.11 19.01
C GLY A 250 18.01 1.47 18.45
N TYR A 251 18.90 1.50 17.45
CA TYR A 251 19.62 2.72 17.05
C TYR A 251 18.99 3.50 15.88
N HIS A 252 18.01 2.94 15.18
CA HIS A 252 17.48 3.51 13.93
C HIS A 252 15.98 3.79 13.93
N PHE A 253 15.30 3.59 15.06
CA PHE A 253 13.86 3.72 15.17
C PHE A 253 13.43 5.11 15.68
N ASP A 254 13.83 6.17 14.94
CA ASP A 254 13.37 7.54 15.22
C ASP A 254 12.34 7.99 14.17
N VAL A 255 11.12 7.48 14.31
CA VAL A 255 10.01 7.84 13.43
C VAL A 255 9.64 9.31 13.55
N SER A 256 9.69 9.87 14.76
CA SER A 256 9.44 11.28 15.05
C SER A 256 10.36 12.20 14.25
N ASP A 257 11.68 11.98 14.31
CA ASP A 257 12.69 12.76 13.57
C ASP A 257 12.42 12.69 12.07
N LYS A 258 12.21 11.49 11.51
CA LYS A 258 11.92 11.32 10.09
C LYS A 258 10.66 12.06 9.65
N LEU A 259 9.60 12.06 10.45
CA LEU A 259 8.37 12.78 10.15
C LEU A 259 8.57 14.31 10.13
N THR A 260 9.46 14.88 10.96
CA THR A 260 9.70 16.34 10.98
C THR A 260 10.28 16.88 9.67
N TYR A 261 11.07 16.06 8.96
CA TYR A 261 11.66 16.45 7.68
C TYR A 261 10.71 16.28 6.49
N VAL A 262 9.58 15.62 6.69
CA VAL A 262 8.58 15.43 5.64
C VAL A 262 7.85 16.74 5.39
N ARG A 263 7.59 17.03 4.11
CA ARG A 263 6.71 18.13 3.68
C ARG A 263 5.52 17.56 2.95
N PHE A 264 4.38 17.53 3.64
CA PHE A 264 3.14 16.96 3.11
C PHE A 264 2.54 17.87 2.03
N PRO A 265 1.80 17.32 1.04
CA PRO A 265 1.11 18.13 0.04
C PRO A 265 0.17 19.14 0.71
N ASP A 266 -0.05 20.31 0.09
CA ASP A 266 -0.96 21.34 0.62
C ASP A 266 -2.40 20.83 0.80
N SER A 267 -2.78 19.87 -0.03
CA SER A 267 -4.07 19.17 0.02
C SER A 267 -4.20 18.21 1.20
N CYS A 268 -3.10 17.87 1.88
CA CYS A 268 -3.09 16.88 2.96
C CYS A 268 -3.85 17.43 4.16
N ARG A 269 -4.82 16.65 4.63
CA ARG A 269 -5.71 16.98 5.75
C ARG A 269 -5.57 16.04 6.91
N GLU A 270 -5.08 14.83 6.65
CA GLU A 270 -4.98 13.75 7.63
C GLU A 270 -3.72 12.92 7.39
N VAL A 271 -2.96 12.71 8.45
CA VAL A 271 -1.83 11.79 8.48
C VAL A 271 -2.05 10.81 9.63
N ASN A 272 -1.90 9.52 9.38
CA ASN A 272 -1.95 8.48 10.39
C ASN A 272 -0.65 7.68 10.39
N VAL A 273 -0.16 7.36 11.58
CA VAL A 273 0.92 6.39 11.78
C VAL A 273 0.44 5.35 12.78
N GLU A 274 0.47 4.09 12.37
CA GLU A 274 0.09 2.93 13.15
C GLU A 274 1.35 2.11 13.45
N PHE A 275 1.66 1.95 14.73
CA PHE A 275 2.72 1.07 15.22
C PHE A 275 2.12 -0.26 15.61
N GLU A 276 2.39 -1.31 14.85
CA GLU A 276 1.80 -2.63 15.04
C GLU A 276 2.83 -3.63 15.57
N SER A 277 2.50 -4.33 16.67
CA SER A 277 3.31 -5.41 17.23
C SER A 277 2.40 -6.55 17.70
N LEU A 278 2.98 -7.68 18.12
CA LEU A 278 2.21 -8.76 18.73
C LEU A 278 2.03 -8.51 20.23
N GLN A 279 0.83 -8.81 20.75
CA GLN A 279 0.52 -8.68 22.17
C GLN A 279 1.39 -9.59 23.07
N LYS A 280 2.01 -10.63 22.52
CA LYS A 280 2.97 -11.46 23.26
C LYS A 280 4.37 -10.82 23.43
N PHE A 281 4.64 -9.64 22.84
CA PHE A 281 5.94 -8.97 22.88
C PHE A 281 5.93 -7.69 23.73
N PRO A 282 5.92 -7.82 25.08
CA PRO A 282 5.78 -6.70 26.01
C PRO A 282 6.85 -5.62 25.82
N TRP A 283 8.12 -6.01 25.69
CA TRP A 283 9.22 -5.07 25.50
C TRP A 283 9.08 -4.24 24.20
N GLN A 284 8.58 -4.85 23.11
CA GLN A 284 8.35 -4.14 21.84
C GLN A 284 7.27 -3.08 22.03
N ARG A 285 6.16 -3.43 22.68
CA ARG A 285 5.07 -2.48 22.95
C ARG A 285 5.53 -1.29 23.78
N LYS A 286 6.33 -1.52 24.83
CA LYS A 286 6.90 -0.43 25.65
C LYS A 286 7.76 0.51 24.81
N LEU A 287 8.60 -0.03 23.93
CA LEU A 287 9.42 0.77 23.02
C LEU A 287 8.54 1.58 22.05
N LEU A 288 7.56 0.94 21.43
CA LEU A 288 6.65 1.60 20.48
C LEU A 288 5.81 2.69 21.15
N ARG A 289 5.37 2.51 22.40
CA ARG A 289 4.73 3.59 23.19
C ARG A 289 5.66 4.78 23.37
N GLY A 290 6.91 4.54 23.75
CA GLY A 290 7.91 5.61 23.86
C GLY A 290 8.12 6.37 22.55
N VAL A 291 8.05 5.69 21.41
CA VAL A 291 8.16 6.32 20.08
C VAL A 291 6.88 7.06 19.71
N ALA A 292 5.73 6.48 20.04
CA ALA A 292 4.43 7.11 19.84
C ALA A 292 4.34 8.42 20.64
N GLU A 293 4.79 8.47 21.89
CA GLU A 293 4.86 9.71 22.68
C GLU A 293 5.70 10.78 21.99
N LYS A 294 6.90 10.43 21.51
CA LYS A 294 7.73 11.37 20.73
C LYS A 294 7.01 11.87 19.48
N CYS A 295 6.27 10.99 18.80
CA CYS A 295 5.46 11.40 17.65
C CYS A 295 4.32 12.34 18.05
N ARG A 296 3.72 12.19 19.23
CA ARG A 296 2.67 13.12 19.70
C ARG A 296 3.18 14.54 19.87
N GLU A 297 4.46 14.70 20.19
CA GLU A 297 5.15 15.99 20.28
C GLU A 297 5.58 16.53 18.91
N THR A 298 5.61 15.68 17.88
CA THR A 298 5.99 16.07 16.52
C THR A 298 4.91 16.88 15.83
N GLN A 299 5.32 18.02 15.28
CA GLN A 299 4.46 18.88 14.47
C GLN A 299 4.70 18.65 12.97
N LEU A 300 3.69 18.13 12.28
CA LEU A 300 3.77 17.88 10.84
C LEU A 300 3.52 19.17 10.05
N THR A 301 4.32 19.39 9.01
CA THR A 301 4.27 20.62 8.20
C THR A 301 3.98 20.29 6.74
N LYS A 302 3.05 21.04 6.14
CA LYS A 302 2.74 20.97 4.70
C LYS A 302 3.71 21.81 3.88
N ARG A 303 3.71 21.67 2.56
CA ARG A 303 4.57 22.46 1.65
C ARG A 303 4.29 23.97 1.72
N ASN A 304 3.03 24.37 1.92
CA ASN A 304 2.63 25.76 2.15
C ASN A 304 3.01 26.31 3.54
N GLY A 305 3.61 25.50 4.42
CA GLY A 305 4.01 25.89 5.78
C GLY A 305 2.90 25.78 6.83
N GLU A 306 1.66 25.45 6.43
CA GLU A 306 0.60 25.11 7.39
C GLU A 306 0.97 23.83 8.15
N LYS A 307 0.41 23.71 9.35
CA LYS A 307 0.75 22.62 10.27
C LYS A 307 -0.48 21.75 10.50
N LEU A 308 -0.27 20.45 10.61
CA LEU A 308 -1.30 19.51 11.05
C LEU A 308 -1.14 19.30 12.56
N GLU A 309 -2.24 19.42 13.28
CA GLU A 309 -2.27 19.23 14.73
C GLU A 309 -2.63 17.79 15.06
N ILE A 310 -2.12 17.29 16.18
CA ILE A 310 -2.52 15.97 16.68
C ILE A 310 -4.00 15.96 17.05
N ASP A 311 -4.68 14.91 16.62
CA ASP A 311 -6.07 14.61 16.96
C ASP A 311 -6.08 13.48 17.99
N LEU A 312 -6.21 13.85 19.27
CA LEU A 312 -6.21 12.89 20.38
C LEU A 312 -7.45 11.99 20.35
N ASP A 313 -8.58 12.46 19.82
CA ASP A 313 -9.81 11.65 19.74
C ASP A 313 -9.68 10.54 18.68
N TYR A 314 -8.82 10.74 17.69
CA TYR A 314 -8.49 9.79 16.63
C TYR A 314 -7.15 9.06 16.84
N SER A 315 -6.45 9.37 17.93
CA SER A 315 -5.22 8.68 18.33
C SER A 315 -5.55 7.72 19.46
N MET A 316 -5.31 6.43 19.28
CA MET A 316 -5.75 5.41 20.22
C MET A 316 -4.90 4.14 20.17
N GLU A 317 -5.03 3.31 21.20
CA GLU A 317 -4.52 1.94 21.20
C GLU A 317 -5.69 0.96 21.01
N TYR A 318 -5.46 -0.08 20.21
CA TYR A 318 -6.44 -1.13 19.99
C TYR A 318 -5.75 -2.47 19.71
N THR A 319 -6.48 -3.55 19.96
CA THR A 319 -6.08 -4.90 19.57
C THR A 319 -6.92 -5.42 18.43
N TRP A 320 -6.39 -6.40 17.70
CA TRP A 320 -7.15 -7.13 16.69
C TRP A 320 -6.61 -8.54 16.49
N GLU A 321 -7.47 -9.47 16.10
CA GLU A 321 -7.11 -10.88 15.88
C GLU A 321 -6.75 -11.15 14.41
N GLY A 322 -5.54 -11.68 14.20
CA GLY A 322 -5.01 -12.03 12.89
C GLY A 322 -4.25 -13.34 12.90
N THR A 323 -3.45 -13.56 11.86
CA THR A 323 -2.50 -14.67 11.85
C THR A 323 -1.07 -14.15 11.71
N THR A 324 -0.11 -14.89 12.24
CA THR A 324 1.33 -14.60 12.12
C THR A 324 2.08 -15.89 11.82
N TRP A 325 3.17 -15.79 11.07
CA TRP A 325 4.08 -16.91 10.88
C TRP A 325 4.77 -17.28 12.20
N LYS A 326 4.78 -18.58 12.54
CA LYS A 326 5.51 -19.14 13.66
C LYS A 326 6.46 -20.23 13.15
N PRO A 327 7.79 -20.04 13.23
CA PRO A 327 8.75 -21.07 12.88
C PRO A 327 8.56 -22.35 13.71
N ALA A 328 8.84 -23.51 13.12
CA ALA A 328 8.68 -24.83 13.75
C ALA A 328 9.65 -25.04 14.94
N GLY A 329 10.79 -24.35 14.94
CA GLY A 329 11.79 -24.39 16.02
C GLY A 329 12.81 -23.26 15.92
N ARG A 330 13.61 -23.05 16.99
CA ARG A 330 14.68 -22.02 17.02
C ARG A 330 15.85 -22.32 16.07
N ALA A 331 16.03 -23.58 15.68
CA ALA A 331 17.13 -24.05 14.84
C ALA A 331 16.72 -24.35 13.40
N ASP A 332 15.41 -24.29 13.11
CA ASP A 332 14.91 -24.58 11.77
C ASP A 332 14.98 -23.30 10.93
N ASN A 333 15.38 -23.47 9.66
CA ASN A 333 15.41 -22.39 8.68
C ASN A 333 14.05 -21.68 8.66
N HIS A 334 14.03 -20.34 8.58
CA HIS A 334 12.82 -19.49 8.71
C HIS A 334 11.62 -19.84 7.80
N TRP A 335 11.82 -20.77 6.86
CA TRP A 335 10.85 -21.28 5.90
C TRP A 335 10.03 -22.48 6.39
N ASN A 336 10.42 -23.13 7.49
CA ASN A 336 9.67 -24.25 8.08
C ASN A 336 8.89 -23.76 9.31
N GLY A 337 7.56 -23.73 9.21
CA GLY A 337 6.68 -23.16 10.22
C GLY A 337 5.22 -23.22 9.79
N ASP A 338 4.35 -22.66 10.61
CA ASP A 338 2.92 -22.55 10.34
C ASP A 338 2.39 -21.18 10.71
N TYR A 339 1.31 -20.77 10.05
CA TYR A 339 0.54 -19.60 10.48
C TYR A 339 -0.30 -19.96 11.72
N VAL A 340 -0.17 -19.16 12.76
CA VAL A 340 -0.95 -19.30 14.00
C VAL A 340 -1.76 -18.04 14.25
N THR A 341 -2.90 -18.18 14.92
CA THR A 341 -3.66 -17.02 15.40
C THR A 341 -2.82 -16.20 16.37
N ALA A 342 -2.90 -14.88 16.25
CA ALA A 342 -2.25 -13.96 17.16
C ALA A 342 -3.04 -12.67 17.31
N THR A 343 -3.01 -12.14 18.52
CA THR A 343 -3.51 -10.81 18.85
C THR A 343 -2.42 -9.79 18.54
N TYR A 344 -2.75 -8.88 17.62
CA TYR A 344 -1.94 -7.70 17.33
C TYR A 344 -2.34 -6.56 18.27
N HIS A 345 -1.36 -5.75 18.63
CA HIS A 345 -1.51 -4.53 19.40
C HIS A 345 -1.05 -3.36 18.53
N VAL A 346 -1.91 -2.37 18.34
CA VAL A 346 -1.66 -1.23 17.47
C VAL A 346 -1.77 0.07 18.27
N ILE A 347 -0.76 0.92 18.13
CA ILE A 347 -0.78 2.30 18.63
C ILE A 347 -0.93 3.22 17.43
N ARG A 348 -2.05 3.92 17.32
CA ARG A 348 -2.31 4.85 16.23
C ARG A 348 -2.16 6.30 16.69
N ILE A 349 -1.38 7.07 15.95
CA ILE A 349 -1.27 8.52 16.08
C ILE A 349 -1.84 9.18 14.84
N SER A 350 -2.69 10.19 15.03
CA SER A 350 -3.37 10.91 13.95
C SER A 350 -3.14 12.41 14.03
N TRP A 351 -2.83 13.06 12.91
CA TRP A 351 -2.76 14.52 12.77
C TRP A 351 -3.78 14.98 11.75
N ARG A 352 -4.65 15.94 12.12
CA ARG A 352 -5.84 16.31 11.32
C ARG A 352 -6.13 17.81 11.36
N GLU A 353 -6.71 18.33 10.29
CA GLU A 353 -7.28 19.70 10.25
C GLU A 353 -8.63 19.83 10.96
N LYS A 354 -9.17 18.74 11.53
CA LYS A 354 -10.52 18.67 12.14
C LYS A 354 -11.65 19.19 11.24
N VAL A 355 -11.45 19.16 9.92
CA VAL A 355 -12.51 19.46 8.94
C VAL A 355 -13.52 18.32 8.98
N ALA A 356 -14.80 18.64 9.21
CA ALA A 356 -15.87 17.65 9.23
C ALA A 356 -15.84 16.78 7.96
N GLU A 357 -15.88 15.46 8.16
CA GLU A 357 -15.99 14.51 7.06
C GLU A 357 -17.30 14.77 6.33
N ARG A 358 -17.25 14.95 5.03
CA ARG A 358 -18.47 15.13 4.24
C ARG A 358 -19.13 13.76 4.12
N HIS A 359 -20.35 13.61 4.62
CA HIS A 359 -21.10 12.34 4.61
C HIS A 359 -21.23 11.66 3.25
N TYR A 360 -21.17 12.41 2.15
CA TYR A 360 -21.23 11.87 0.79
C TYR A 360 -19.85 11.52 0.21
N MET A 361 -18.77 11.80 0.94
CA MET A 361 -17.39 11.46 0.57
C MET A 361 -16.90 10.23 1.36
N HIS A 362 -17.72 9.17 1.47
CA HIS A 362 -17.28 7.86 1.96
C HIS A 362 -16.31 7.19 0.97
N TYR A 363 -15.19 7.85 0.75
CA TYR A 363 -14.12 7.44 -0.16
C TYR A 363 -13.08 6.56 0.53
N ASP A 364 -13.32 6.22 1.79
CA ASP A 364 -12.41 5.39 2.59
C ASP A 364 -13.19 4.27 3.26
N HIS A 365 -13.63 3.31 2.44
CA HIS A 365 -14.33 2.11 2.88
C HIS A 365 -13.42 1.12 3.64
N LEU A 366 -12.13 1.45 3.76
CA LEU A 366 -11.10 0.60 4.34
C LEU A 366 -10.54 1.16 5.66
N ASP A 367 -11.27 2.06 6.33
CA ASP A 367 -10.86 2.59 7.62
C ASP A 367 -10.87 1.50 8.70
N CYS A 368 -9.69 1.10 9.15
CA CYS A 368 -9.48 0.09 10.18
C CYS A 368 -10.27 0.40 11.47
N LEU A 369 -10.43 1.69 11.83
CA LEU A 369 -11.13 2.10 13.05
C LEU A 369 -12.63 1.87 13.00
N ARG A 370 -13.20 1.83 11.79
CA ARG A 370 -14.62 1.51 11.59
C ARG A 370 -14.85 0.00 11.52
N SER A 371 -13.79 -0.80 11.54
CA SER A 371 -13.90 -2.24 11.52
C SER A 371 -14.39 -2.75 12.87
N SER A 372 -15.45 -3.55 12.86
CA SER A 372 -15.88 -4.28 14.06
C SER A 372 -14.89 -5.37 14.51
N ALA A 373 -13.77 -5.52 13.80
CA ALA A 373 -12.71 -6.48 14.12
C ALA A 373 -11.63 -5.90 15.03
N ILE A 374 -11.66 -4.59 15.33
CA ILE A 374 -10.77 -3.97 16.32
C ILE A 374 -11.45 -3.91 17.68
N GLU A 375 -10.64 -4.03 18.72
CA GLU A 375 -11.04 -3.89 20.11
C GLU A 375 -10.26 -2.71 20.71
N PRO A 376 -10.89 -1.51 20.82
CA PRO A 376 -10.27 -0.37 21.48
C PRO A 376 -9.84 -0.71 22.90
N MET A 377 -8.61 -0.35 23.27
CA MET A 377 -8.12 -0.53 24.63
C MET A 377 -8.58 0.62 25.52
N SER A 378 -9.04 0.29 26.73
CA SER A 378 -9.32 1.32 27.73
C SER A 378 -8.00 1.85 28.32
N GLN A 379 -8.05 3.02 28.94
CA GLN A 379 -6.90 3.59 29.66
C GLN A 379 -6.40 2.64 30.77
N GLU A 380 -7.31 1.94 31.45
CA GLU A 380 -6.97 0.95 32.48
C GLU A 380 -6.24 -0.27 31.88
N ASP A 381 -6.65 -0.71 30.68
CA ASP A 381 -5.97 -1.82 29.99
C ASP A 381 -4.56 -1.43 29.55
N ILE A 382 -4.38 -0.19 29.08
CA ILE A 382 -3.08 0.36 28.71
C ILE A 382 -2.17 0.43 29.93
N GLU A 383 -2.67 0.95 31.06
CA GLU A 383 -1.91 1.05 32.32
C GLU A 383 -1.50 -0.32 32.84
N LYS A 384 -2.41 -1.29 32.87
CA LYS A 384 -2.10 -2.68 33.25
C LYS A 384 -1.09 -3.32 32.31
N ASP A 385 -1.21 -3.09 31.00
CA ASP A 385 -0.23 -3.60 30.04
C ASP A 385 1.14 -2.98 30.31
N VAL A 386 1.23 -1.68 30.59
CA VAL A 386 2.49 -1.00 30.94
C VAL A 386 3.09 -1.55 32.25
N GLU A 387 2.28 -1.78 33.28
CA GLU A 387 2.73 -2.37 34.55
C GLU A 387 3.24 -3.81 34.40
N SER A 388 2.71 -4.55 33.42
CA SER A 388 3.14 -5.92 33.12
C SER A 388 4.51 -6.01 32.41
N ILE A 389 5.06 -4.88 31.93
CA ILE A 389 6.32 -4.80 31.15
C ILE A 389 7.47 -4.23 31.99
#